data_AF-A0A317X0C4-F1
#
_entry.id   AF-A0A317X0C4-F1
#
_cell.length_a   1.000
_cell.length_b   1.000
_cell.length_c   1.000
_cell.angle_alpha   90.00
_cell.angle_beta   90.00
_cell.angle_gamma   90.00
#
_symmetry.space_group_name_H-M   'P 1'
#
loop_
_entity.id
_entity.type
_entity.pdbx_description
1 polymer ?
#
loop_
_entity_poly.entity_id
_entity_poly.type
_entity_poly.pdbx_seq_one_letter_code
_entity_poly.pdbx_strand_id
1 'polypeptide(L)'
;MEGLFFNVSSGYIEGIVRGYRNSLLTGQHYSNLTQCETIDDVKLQLAPAYGDFLASLPPNPSTSALAGKMTDKLVAEFRYLLAQATGSTAKFLQYLTYGYMIDNIALLITGTLHERDTRELLERCHPLGWFETLPVLCVATNIEELYNSVLIETPLAGYFRGSLSHQDLDELNIEIVRNTLYKNYLEDFHNFVNTHPDLKGTPTQEVMSDILQFEADRRAINITLNSFGTELSKPERRKLYPEFGKLYPEGSLMLSRADDIESVALAVSISADYKAFFDAVGLTQGGGGLGGSDGKSLEDLFYQKEMEMSKVVFTRQFTPAVVYAWMRLKEQEIRNVTWIAECIAQNQKERIGNFISVF
;
A
#
# COMPACT_ATOMS: atom_id res chain seq x y z
N MET A 1 12.74 -21.84 20.34
CA MET A 1 14.12 -21.40 20.02
C MET A 1 14.15 -20.05 19.28
N GLU A 2 13.00 -19.39 19.07
CA GLU A 2 12.81 -18.25 18.14
C GLU A 2 13.35 -16.90 18.64
N GLY A 3 13.30 -16.63 19.94
CA GLY A 3 13.74 -15.35 20.52
C GLY A 3 15.22 -15.27 20.92
N LEU A 4 16.01 -16.33 20.74
CA LEU A 4 17.36 -16.42 21.30
C LEU A 4 18.34 -15.42 20.67
N PHE A 5 18.22 -15.17 19.37
CA PHE A 5 19.11 -14.26 18.63
C PHE A 5 18.41 -13.00 18.12
N PHE A 6 17.07 -13.01 18.01
CA PHE A 6 16.30 -11.87 17.50
C PHE A 6 16.53 -10.58 18.31
N ASN A 7 16.52 -10.70 19.64
CA ASN A 7 16.65 -9.54 20.52
C ASN A 7 18.02 -8.85 20.45
N VAL A 8 19.05 -9.54 19.95
CA VAL A 8 20.41 -9.00 19.85
C VAL A 8 20.48 -7.83 18.86
N SER A 9 19.77 -7.94 17.73
CA SER A 9 19.77 -6.91 16.68
C SER A 9 18.44 -6.13 16.59
N SER A 10 17.32 -6.77 16.90
CA SER A 10 15.99 -6.25 16.53
C SER A 10 15.04 -6.05 17.72
N GLY A 11 15.46 -6.41 18.94
CA GLY A 11 14.64 -6.29 20.14
C GLY A 11 14.26 -4.84 20.49
N TYR A 12 15.21 -3.91 20.33
CA TYR A 12 14.95 -2.48 20.54
C TYR A 12 13.89 -1.94 19.56
N ILE A 13 14.01 -2.29 18.28
CA ILE A 13 13.09 -1.88 17.21
C ILE A 13 11.69 -2.44 17.48
N GLU A 14 11.58 -3.73 17.79
CA GLU A 14 10.29 -4.36 18.12
C GLU A 14 9.62 -3.67 19.33
N GLY A 15 10.38 -3.35 20.37
CA GLY A 15 9.89 -2.64 21.54
C GLY A 15 9.29 -1.27 21.20
N ILE A 16 9.99 -0.48 20.37
CA ILE A 16 9.52 0.83 19.93
C ILE A 16 8.24 0.69 19.10
N VAL A 17 8.21 -0.20 18.11
CA VAL A 17 7.04 -0.35 17.23
C VAL A 17 5.80 -0.81 17.99
N ARG A 18 5.97 -1.67 19.01
CA ARG A 18 4.86 -2.02 19.91
C ARG A 18 4.39 -0.84 20.75
N GLY A 19 5.30 0.06 21.13
CA GLY A 19 4.96 1.35 21.72
C GLY A 19 4.14 2.22 20.76
N TYR A 20 4.58 2.35 19.50
CA TYR A 20 3.85 3.10 18.47
C TYR A 20 2.46 2.54 18.18
N ARG A 21 2.29 1.21 18.23
CA ARG A 21 0.97 0.57 18.11
C ARG A 21 -0.01 1.06 19.18
N ASN A 22 0.43 1.35 20.41
CA ASN A 22 -0.45 1.87 21.46
C ASN A 22 -0.89 3.32 21.22
N SER A 23 -0.24 4.03 20.30
CA SER A 23 -0.64 5.38 19.87
C SER A 23 -1.65 5.39 18.72
N LEU A 24 -2.05 4.21 18.21
CA LEU A 24 -3.07 4.11 17.18
C LEU A 24 -4.45 4.51 17.74
N LEU A 25 -5.25 5.14 16.90
CA LEU A 25 -6.60 5.56 17.24
C LEU A 25 -7.51 4.34 17.40
N THR A 26 -8.32 4.38 18.46
CA THR A 26 -9.31 3.36 18.82
C THR A 26 -10.69 3.77 18.34
N GLY A 27 -11.65 2.84 18.35
CA GLY A 27 -13.05 3.16 18.04
C GLY A 27 -13.63 4.34 18.83
N GLN A 28 -13.21 4.54 20.09
CA GLN A 28 -13.64 5.70 20.89
C GLN A 28 -13.06 7.01 20.34
N HIS A 29 -11.79 7.01 19.92
CA HIS A 29 -11.19 8.18 19.31
C HIS A 29 -11.90 8.55 18.00
N TYR A 30 -12.23 7.58 17.15
CA TYR A 30 -13.01 7.83 15.93
C TYR A 30 -14.41 8.35 16.23
N SER A 31 -15.11 7.80 17.23
CA SER A 31 -16.42 8.30 17.65
C SER A 31 -16.38 9.77 18.12
N ASN A 32 -15.30 10.18 18.78
CA ASN A 32 -15.12 11.57 19.14
C ASN A 32 -14.83 12.46 17.92
N LEU A 33 -14.06 11.95 16.94
CA LEU A 33 -13.73 12.69 15.71
C LEU A 33 -14.96 12.93 14.83
N THR A 34 -15.91 11.98 14.76
CA THR A 34 -17.14 12.18 13.97
C THR A 34 -18.08 13.22 14.56
N GLN A 35 -17.92 13.55 15.85
CA GLN A 35 -18.69 14.59 16.54
C GLN A 35 -18.12 16.00 16.32
N CYS A 36 -16.92 16.12 15.75
CA CYS A 36 -16.33 17.43 15.43
C CYS A 36 -17.16 18.20 14.38
N GLU A 37 -17.14 19.52 14.49
CA GLU A 37 -17.83 20.43 13.56
C GLU A 37 -16.85 21.18 12.66
N THR A 38 -15.62 21.41 13.13
CA THR A 38 -14.58 22.08 12.38
C THR A 38 -13.30 21.24 12.29
N ILE A 39 -12.43 21.56 11.33
CA ILE A 39 -11.12 20.91 11.20
C ILE A 39 -10.21 21.27 12.39
N ASP A 40 -10.39 22.44 13.00
CA ASP A 40 -9.68 22.81 14.22
C ASP A 40 -10.06 21.92 15.41
N ASP A 41 -11.33 21.51 15.52
CA ASP A 41 -11.77 20.53 16.53
C ASP A 41 -11.12 19.16 16.30
N VAL A 42 -11.07 18.72 15.04
CA VAL A 42 -10.37 17.47 14.64
C VAL A 42 -8.90 17.55 15.04
N LYS A 43 -8.22 18.66 14.73
CA LYS A 43 -6.83 18.91 15.12
C LYS A 43 -6.64 18.85 16.64
N LEU A 44 -7.54 19.46 17.41
CA LEU A 44 -7.49 19.44 18.88
C LEU A 44 -7.67 18.02 19.42
N GLN A 45 -8.61 17.26 18.86
CA GLN A 45 -8.89 15.88 19.26
C GLN A 45 -7.73 14.93 18.94
N LEU A 46 -6.96 15.21 17.87
CA LEU A 46 -5.77 14.44 17.47
C LEU A 46 -4.49 14.85 18.21
N ALA A 47 -4.49 15.98 18.93
CA ALA A 47 -3.32 16.51 19.62
C ALA A 47 -2.64 15.51 20.58
N PRO A 48 -3.34 14.65 21.34
CA PRO A 48 -2.68 13.65 22.20
C PRO A 48 -1.84 12.63 21.42
N ALA A 49 -2.27 12.28 20.20
CA ALA A 49 -1.61 11.26 19.38
C ALA A 49 -0.60 11.85 18.39
N TYR A 50 -0.79 13.08 17.92
CA TYR A 50 0.01 13.71 16.87
C TYR A 50 0.75 15.00 17.30
N GLY A 51 0.33 15.61 18.40
CA GLY A 51 1.01 16.67 19.16
C GLY A 51 1.75 17.71 18.33
N ASP A 52 3.07 17.67 18.42
CA ASP A 52 3.98 18.67 17.87
C ASP A 52 3.90 18.81 16.34
N PHE A 53 3.56 17.72 15.63
CA PHE A 53 3.43 17.76 14.17
C PHE A 53 2.26 18.64 13.74
N LEU A 54 1.14 18.57 14.47
CA LEU A 54 -0.06 19.35 14.16
C LEU A 54 0.00 20.78 14.70
N ALA A 55 0.81 21.03 15.73
CA ALA A 55 0.97 22.37 16.32
C ALA A 55 1.43 23.41 15.29
N SER A 56 2.24 22.98 14.31
CA SER A 56 2.74 23.83 13.22
C SER A 56 1.68 24.27 12.21
N LEU A 57 0.51 23.64 12.17
CA LEU A 57 -0.54 23.97 11.20
C LEU A 57 -1.23 25.29 11.55
N PRO A 58 -1.54 26.14 10.54
CA PRO A 58 -2.34 27.35 10.75
C PRO A 58 -3.75 27.00 11.26
N PRO A 59 -4.50 27.98 11.82
CA PRO A 59 -5.92 27.80 12.14
C PRO A 59 -6.71 27.53 10.86
N ASN A 60 -7.72 26.64 10.96
CA ASN A 60 -8.48 26.10 9.82
C ASN A 60 -7.59 25.50 8.71
N PRO A 61 -6.79 24.47 9.01
CA PRO A 61 -5.94 23.84 7.99
C PRO A 61 -6.80 23.11 6.94
N SER A 62 -6.30 22.98 5.71
CA SER A 62 -6.94 22.10 4.72
C SER A 62 -6.83 20.64 5.15
N THR A 63 -7.77 19.80 4.68
CA THR A 63 -7.72 18.34 4.90
C THR A 63 -6.43 17.74 4.36
N SER A 64 -5.92 18.23 3.23
CA SER A 64 -4.64 17.85 2.65
C SER A 64 -3.44 18.21 3.53
N ALA A 65 -3.43 19.39 4.15
CA ALA A 65 -2.35 19.80 5.04
C ALA A 65 -2.34 18.97 6.34
N LEU A 66 -3.52 18.62 6.85
CA LEU A 66 -3.67 17.71 7.99
C LEU A 66 -3.10 16.33 7.66
N ALA A 67 -3.53 15.73 6.56
CA ALA A 67 -3.05 14.42 6.09
C ALA A 67 -1.53 14.42 5.83
N GLY A 68 -1.01 15.49 5.23
CA GLY A 68 0.42 15.68 5.01
C GLY A 68 1.22 15.66 6.32
N LYS A 69 0.79 16.39 7.35
CA LYS A 69 1.50 16.40 8.65
C LYS A 69 1.40 15.08 9.40
N MET A 70 0.29 14.36 9.28
CA MET A 70 0.19 13.02 9.85
C MET A 70 1.12 12.03 9.11
N THR A 71 1.25 12.18 7.80
CA THR A 71 2.19 11.40 6.98
C THR A 71 3.64 11.75 7.34
N ASP A 72 3.97 13.02 7.55
CA ASP A 72 5.31 13.46 8.01
C ASP A 72 5.70 12.76 9.31
N LYS A 73 4.76 12.59 10.25
CA LYS A 73 5.00 11.85 11.50
C LYS A 73 5.32 10.39 11.23
N LEU A 74 4.50 9.70 10.43
CA LEU A 74 4.73 8.30 10.04
C LEU A 74 6.11 8.13 9.38
N VAL A 75 6.47 9.05 8.47
CA VAL A 75 7.77 9.05 7.79
C VAL A 75 8.91 9.25 8.76
N ALA A 76 8.81 10.19 9.70
CA ALA A 76 9.84 10.45 10.70
C ALA A 76 10.06 9.24 11.62
N GLU A 77 8.97 8.63 12.11
CA GLU A 77 9.01 7.42 12.94
C GLU A 77 9.61 6.24 12.17
N PHE A 78 9.21 6.03 10.90
CA PHE A 78 9.75 4.97 10.07
C PHE A 78 11.24 5.16 9.75
N ARG A 79 11.67 6.37 9.39
CA ARG A 79 13.08 6.69 9.13
C ARG A 79 13.94 6.47 10.38
N TYR A 80 13.41 6.77 11.56
CA TYR A 80 14.07 6.46 12.82
C TYR A 80 14.28 4.94 12.98
N LEU A 81 13.26 4.13 12.74
CA LEU A 81 13.38 2.66 12.80
C LEU A 81 14.38 2.13 11.79
N LEU A 82 14.36 2.64 10.56
CA LEU A 82 15.30 2.26 9.50
C LEU A 82 16.75 2.60 9.87
N ALA A 83 16.99 3.77 10.47
CA ALA A 83 18.32 4.20 10.89
C ALA A 83 18.91 3.33 12.03
N GLN A 84 18.06 2.72 12.86
CA GLN A 84 18.48 1.81 13.93
C GLN A 84 18.56 0.34 13.48
N ALA A 85 17.98 0.02 12.32
CA ALA A 85 17.97 -1.34 11.79
C ALA A 85 19.34 -1.73 11.23
N THR A 86 19.71 -3.00 11.43
CA THR A 86 20.96 -3.58 10.91
C THR A 86 20.69 -4.93 10.22
N GLY A 87 21.61 -5.34 9.36
CA GLY A 87 21.58 -6.65 8.70
C GLY A 87 20.29 -6.93 7.91
N SER A 88 19.71 -8.11 8.12
CA SER A 88 18.49 -8.56 7.46
C SER A 88 17.25 -7.74 7.80
N THR A 89 17.18 -7.15 9.01
CA THR A 89 16.07 -6.26 9.40
C THR A 89 16.14 -4.93 8.63
N ALA A 90 17.33 -4.36 8.43
CA ALA A 90 17.49 -3.16 7.60
C ALA A 90 17.04 -3.42 6.16
N LYS A 91 17.48 -4.54 5.58
CA LYS A 91 17.07 -4.94 4.22
C LYS A 91 15.55 -5.16 4.13
N PHE A 92 14.95 -5.80 5.14
CA PHE A 92 13.48 -5.96 5.22
C PHE A 92 12.75 -4.61 5.23
N LEU A 93 13.22 -3.63 6.02
CA LEU A 93 12.63 -2.29 6.04
C LEU A 93 12.86 -1.53 4.73
N GLN A 94 14.00 -1.71 4.06
CA GLN A 94 14.24 -1.14 2.73
C GLN A 94 13.24 -1.67 1.71
N TYR A 95 12.92 -2.96 1.70
CA TYR A 95 11.87 -3.51 0.83
C TYR A 95 10.54 -2.78 0.99
N LEU A 96 10.17 -2.38 2.22
CA LEU A 96 8.93 -1.64 2.47
C LEU A 96 8.89 -0.28 1.76
N THR A 97 10.06 0.33 1.49
CA THR A 97 10.15 1.62 0.78
C THR A 97 10.02 1.48 -0.73
N TYR A 98 10.32 0.30 -1.30
CA TYR A 98 10.39 0.09 -2.75
C TYR A 98 9.03 0.29 -3.43
N GLY A 99 7.93 -0.05 -2.76
CA GLY A 99 6.58 0.25 -3.28
C GLY A 99 6.36 1.74 -3.53
N TYR A 100 6.72 2.59 -2.56
CA TYR A 100 6.62 4.05 -2.71
C TYR A 100 7.57 4.60 -3.75
N MET A 101 8.75 4.00 -3.91
CA MET A 101 9.68 4.39 -4.98
C MET A 101 9.08 4.10 -6.36
N ILE A 102 8.43 2.94 -6.55
CA ILE A 102 7.76 2.58 -7.80
C ILE A 102 6.62 3.57 -8.10
N ASP A 103 5.80 3.91 -7.11
CA ASP A 103 4.72 4.90 -7.28
C ASP A 103 5.25 6.29 -7.61
N ASN A 104 6.33 6.74 -6.95
CA ASN A 104 6.96 8.02 -7.25
C ASN A 104 7.52 8.05 -8.68
N ILE A 105 8.15 6.97 -9.14
CA ILE A 105 8.66 6.88 -10.51
C ILE A 105 7.52 6.95 -11.52
N ALA A 106 6.45 6.18 -11.31
CA ALA A 106 5.27 6.22 -12.18
C ALA A 106 4.65 7.63 -12.22
N LEU A 107 4.48 8.28 -11.06
CA LEU A 107 3.95 9.64 -10.95
C LEU A 107 4.80 10.66 -11.72
N LEU A 108 6.13 10.57 -11.59
CA LEU A 108 7.04 11.51 -12.24
C LEU A 108 7.05 11.33 -13.76
N ILE A 109 7.11 10.09 -14.26
CA ILE A 109 7.11 9.81 -15.70
C ILE A 109 5.80 10.32 -16.33
N THR A 110 4.64 10.06 -15.71
CA THR A 110 3.36 10.60 -16.19
C THR A 110 3.31 12.12 -16.11
N GLY A 111 3.83 12.70 -15.03
CA GLY A 111 3.90 14.14 -14.85
C GLY A 111 4.75 14.85 -15.90
N THR A 112 5.90 14.28 -16.27
CA THR A 112 6.77 14.79 -17.33
C THR A 112 6.16 14.67 -18.71
N LEU A 113 5.43 13.58 -18.98
CA LEU A 113 4.73 13.38 -20.25
C LEU A 113 3.69 14.49 -20.50
N HIS A 114 3.03 14.95 -19.43
CA HIS A 114 2.06 16.05 -19.48
C HIS A 114 2.67 17.44 -19.28
N GLU A 115 3.99 17.57 -19.34
CA GLU A 115 4.71 18.85 -19.21
C GLU A 115 4.34 19.63 -17.92
N ARG A 116 4.05 18.91 -16.82
CA ARG A 116 3.76 19.55 -15.52
C ARG A 116 5.04 20.09 -14.88
N ASP A 117 4.89 21.08 -14.00
CA ASP A 117 6.04 21.62 -13.27
C ASP A 117 6.65 20.55 -12.36
N THR A 118 7.94 20.30 -12.57
CA THR A 118 8.78 19.43 -11.76
C THR A 118 8.65 19.67 -10.26
N ARG A 119 8.53 20.93 -9.83
CA ARG A 119 8.42 21.27 -8.39
C ARG A 119 7.11 20.79 -7.80
N GLU A 120 6.01 21.02 -8.50
CA GLU A 120 4.68 20.55 -8.10
C GLU A 120 4.63 19.03 -8.04
N LEU A 121 5.26 18.35 -9.02
CA LEU A 121 5.33 16.89 -9.03
C LEU A 121 6.12 16.33 -7.83
N LEU A 122 7.27 16.93 -7.51
CA LEU A 122 8.10 16.51 -6.39
C LEU A 122 7.41 16.73 -5.04
N GLU A 123 6.59 17.79 -4.90
CA GLU A 123 5.77 18.02 -3.71
C GLU A 123 4.67 16.96 -3.53
N ARG A 124 4.25 16.30 -4.62
CA ARG A 124 3.26 15.21 -4.58
C ARG A 124 3.88 13.82 -4.41
N CYS A 125 5.20 13.69 -4.47
CA CYS A 125 5.89 12.43 -4.23
C CYS A 125 5.79 12.00 -2.76
N HIS A 126 5.66 10.69 -2.53
CA HIS A 126 5.63 10.14 -1.19
C HIS A 126 7.02 10.18 -0.55
N PRO A 127 7.20 10.74 0.67
CA PRO A 127 8.52 10.93 1.28
C PRO A 127 9.29 9.63 1.61
N LEU A 128 8.60 8.49 1.77
CA LEU A 128 9.25 7.18 1.96
C LEU A 128 9.92 6.65 0.69
N GLY A 129 9.45 7.06 -0.49
CA GLY A 129 10.00 6.65 -1.78
C GLY A 129 11.00 7.65 -2.36
N TRP A 130 11.52 8.56 -1.54
CA TRP A 130 12.45 9.60 -1.98
C TRP A 130 13.87 9.08 -2.05
N PHE A 131 14.58 9.40 -3.13
CA PHE A 131 16.01 9.19 -3.29
C PHE A 131 16.66 10.37 -4.02
N GLU A 132 17.96 10.57 -3.85
CA GLU A 132 18.65 11.80 -4.28
C GLU A 132 18.58 12.06 -5.79
N THR A 133 18.60 11.00 -6.59
CA THR A 133 18.53 11.10 -8.05
C THR A 133 17.10 11.17 -8.60
N LEU A 134 16.07 11.19 -7.74
CA LEU A 134 14.65 11.26 -8.15
C LEU A 134 14.33 12.51 -9.01
N PRO A 135 14.80 13.73 -8.67
CA PRO A 135 14.53 14.92 -9.50
C PRO A 135 15.16 14.86 -10.89
N VAL A 136 16.18 14.03 -11.10
CA VAL A 136 16.85 13.88 -12.41
C VAL A 136 15.94 13.16 -13.40
N LEU A 137 14.99 12.34 -12.92
CA LEU A 137 13.98 11.70 -13.78
C LEU A 137 13.13 12.72 -14.53
N CYS A 138 12.93 13.91 -13.96
CA CYS A 138 12.12 14.95 -14.59
C CYS A 138 12.72 15.52 -15.89
N VAL A 139 14.00 15.24 -16.16
CA VAL A 139 14.74 15.77 -17.32
C VAL A 139 14.74 14.78 -18.49
N ALA A 140 14.65 13.49 -18.20
CA ALA A 140 14.79 12.47 -19.23
C ALA A 140 13.50 12.31 -20.04
N THR A 141 13.63 12.34 -21.37
CA THR A 141 12.49 12.32 -22.30
C THR A 141 12.18 10.91 -22.82
N ASN A 142 13.05 9.95 -22.54
CA ASN A 142 12.91 8.56 -22.98
C ASN A 142 13.26 7.59 -21.85
N ILE A 143 12.66 6.39 -21.92
CA ILE A 143 12.81 5.35 -20.89
C ILE A 143 14.26 4.86 -20.78
N GLU A 144 14.99 4.78 -21.89
CA GLU A 144 16.36 4.27 -21.89
C GLU A 144 17.33 5.21 -21.17
N GLU A 145 17.16 6.52 -21.35
CA GLU A 145 17.88 7.58 -20.65
C GLU A 145 17.46 7.66 -19.19
N LEU A 146 16.16 7.51 -18.89
CA LEU A 146 15.66 7.34 -17.52
C LEU A 146 16.35 6.15 -16.83
N TYR A 147 16.43 5.01 -17.52
CA TYR A 147 17.05 3.80 -17.00
C TYR A 147 18.56 4.00 -16.77
N ASN A 148 19.27 4.41 -17.82
CA ASN A 148 20.72 4.50 -17.81
C ASN A 148 21.27 5.63 -16.94
N SER A 149 20.53 6.72 -16.75
CA SER A 149 21.00 7.89 -16.00
C SER A 149 20.66 7.83 -14.52
N VAL A 150 19.51 7.24 -14.16
CA VAL A 150 18.99 7.32 -12.79
C VAL A 150 18.73 5.94 -12.20
N LEU A 151 18.04 5.07 -12.95
CA LEU A 151 17.52 3.84 -12.35
C LEU A 151 18.59 2.77 -12.12
N ILE A 152 19.72 2.78 -12.83
CA ILE A 152 20.83 1.82 -12.63
C ILE A 152 21.37 1.85 -11.20
N GLU A 153 21.41 3.02 -10.57
CA GLU A 153 21.95 3.19 -9.21
C GLU A 153 20.93 2.84 -8.12
N THR A 154 19.66 2.67 -8.50
CA THR A 154 18.58 2.34 -7.56
C THR A 154 18.47 0.83 -7.35
N PRO A 155 17.98 0.37 -6.17
CA PRO A 155 17.69 -1.05 -5.96
C PRO A 155 16.60 -1.59 -6.91
N LEU A 156 15.84 -0.70 -7.57
CA LEU A 156 14.83 -1.06 -8.56
C LEU A 156 15.42 -1.42 -9.92
N ALA A 157 16.71 -1.17 -10.17
CA ALA A 157 17.38 -1.43 -11.45
C ALA A 157 17.13 -2.86 -11.98
N GLY A 158 17.08 -3.84 -11.07
CA GLY A 158 16.84 -5.23 -11.39
C GLY A 158 15.41 -5.50 -11.89
N TYR A 159 14.43 -4.71 -11.45
CA TYR A 159 13.01 -4.90 -11.78
C TYR A 159 12.62 -4.32 -13.14
N PHE A 160 13.45 -3.45 -13.72
CA PHE A 160 13.25 -2.89 -15.07
C PHE A 160 13.77 -3.80 -16.18
N ARG A 161 14.57 -4.83 -15.86
CA ARG A 161 15.12 -5.77 -16.85
C ARG A 161 13.99 -6.63 -17.44
N GLY A 162 13.60 -6.34 -18.68
CA GLY A 162 12.53 -7.05 -19.39
C GLY A 162 11.16 -6.36 -19.38
N SER A 163 11.03 -5.25 -18.66
CA SER A 163 9.79 -4.46 -18.53
C SER A 163 9.67 -3.37 -19.60
N LEU A 164 10.75 -3.09 -20.33
CA LEU A 164 10.88 -1.95 -21.23
C LEU A 164 11.09 -2.43 -22.67
N SER A 165 10.02 -2.73 -23.40
CA SER A 165 10.08 -2.73 -24.87
C SER A 165 10.06 -1.29 -25.38
N HIS A 166 10.71 -1.02 -26.51
CA HIS A 166 10.88 0.30 -27.14
C HIS A 166 9.57 0.93 -27.68
N GLN A 167 8.48 0.87 -26.91
CA GLN A 167 7.22 1.50 -27.26
C GLN A 167 7.11 2.84 -26.54
N ASP A 168 6.46 3.78 -27.21
CA ASP A 168 6.29 5.16 -26.78
C ASP A 168 5.71 5.23 -25.35
N LEU A 169 6.12 6.25 -24.61
CA LEU A 169 5.65 6.54 -23.26
C LEU A 169 4.20 7.04 -23.29
N ASP A 170 3.24 6.14 -23.45
CA ASP A 170 1.81 6.45 -23.30
C ASP A 170 1.34 6.16 -21.86
N GLU A 171 0.28 6.83 -21.40
CA GLU A 171 -0.29 6.64 -20.05
C GLU A 171 -0.59 5.16 -19.74
N LEU A 172 -1.14 4.42 -20.73
CA LEU A 172 -1.43 2.99 -20.61
C LEU A 172 -0.14 2.17 -20.44
N ASN A 173 0.94 2.55 -21.13
CA ASN A 173 2.23 1.89 -21.01
C ASN A 173 2.87 2.19 -19.65
N ILE A 174 2.67 3.36 -19.06
CA ILE A 174 3.18 3.70 -17.72
C ILE A 174 2.50 2.86 -16.64
N GLU A 175 1.19 2.65 -16.71
CA GLU A 175 0.48 1.75 -15.78
C GLU A 175 0.89 0.28 -15.97
N ILE A 176 1.16 -0.17 -17.20
CA ILE A 176 1.74 -1.49 -17.46
C ILE A 176 3.14 -1.61 -16.83
N VAL A 177 3.99 -0.60 -16.99
CA VAL A 177 5.33 -0.55 -16.37
C VAL A 177 5.20 -0.59 -14.85
N ARG A 178 4.33 0.23 -14.25
CA ARG A 178 4.06 0.24 -12.81
C ARG A 178 3.65 -1.14 -12.30
N ASN A 179 2.68 -1.79 -12.95
CA ASN A 179 2.22 -3.13 -12.57
C ASN A 179 3.32 -4.19 -12.72
N THR A 180 4.13 -4.11 -13.78
CA THR A 180 5.27 -5.03 -14.01
C THR A 180 6.36 -4.85 -12.94
N LEU A 181 6.70 -3.61 -12.60
CA LEU A 181 7.66 -3.32 -11.52
C LEU A 181 7.18 -3.86 -10.19
N TYR A 182 5.90 -3.67 -9.90
CA TYR A 182 5.31 -4.20 -8.68
C TYR A 182 5.26 -5.72 -8.64
N LYS A 183 4.98 -6.38 -9.76
CA LYS A 183 5.09 -7.84 -9.86
C LYS A 183 6.49 -8.30 -9.46
N ASN A 184 7.51 -7.75 -10.10
CA ASN A 184 8.91 -8.12 -9.86
C ASN A 184 9.33 -7.82 -8.41
N TYR A 185 8.90 -6.68 -7.86
CA TYR A 185 9.11 -6.32 -6.46
C TYR A 185 8.45 -7.32 -5.49
N LEU A 186 7.19 -7.68 -5.73
CA LEU A 186 6.45 -8.60 -4.85
C LEU A 186 7.05 -10.01 -4.88
N GLU A 187 7.45 -10.49 -6.06
CA GLU A 187 8.12 -11.78 -6.21
C GLU A 187 9.48 -11.80 -5.52
N ASP A 188 10.29 -10.76 -5.71
CA ASP A 188 11.59 -10.64 -5.03
C ASP A 188 11.42 -10.54 -3.52
N PHE A 189 10.44 -9.76 -3.04
CA PHE A 189 10.19 -9.63 -1.61
C PHE A 189 9.69 -10.94 -0.99
N HIS A 190 8.78 -11.65 -1.66
CA HIS A 190 8.33 -12.98 -1.25
C HIS A 190 9.49 -13.99 -1.24
N ASN A 191 10.36 -13.95 -2.25
CA ASN A 191 11.55 -14.79 -2.29
C ASN A 191 12.53 -14.45 -1.17
N PHE A 192 12.77 -13.17 -0.89
CA PHE A 192 13.61 -12.73 0.23
C PHE A 192 13.09 -13.27 1.57
N VAL A 193 11.79 -13.14 1.83
CA VAL A 193 11.16 -13.63 3.08
C VAL A 193 11.27 -15.15 3.23
N ASN A 194 11.16 -15.92 2.14
CA ASN A 194 11.17 -17.38 2.19
C ASN A 194 12.56 -18.03 2.09
N THR A 195 13.53 -17.34 1.48
CA THR A 195 14.86 -17.93 1.21
C THR A 195 15.95 -17.44 2.15
N HIS A 196 15.83 -16.24 2.73
CA HIS A 196 16.89 -15.66 3.54
C HIS A 196 17.09 -16.46 4.83
N PRO A 197 18.34 -16.82 5.21
CA PRO A 197 18.61 -17.70 6.36
C PRO A 197 18.07 -17.15 7.69
N ASP A 198 18.11 -15.83 7.87
CA ASP A 198 17.61 -15.18 9.10
C ASP A 198 16.07 -15.13 9.20
N LEU A 199 15.36 -15.32 8.09
CA LEU A 199 13.89 -15.22 8.04
C LEU A 199 13.22 -16.59 7.87
N LYS A 200 13.90 -17.52 7.21
CA LYS A 200 13.40 -18.85 6.94
C LYS A 200 13.15 -19.63 8.24
N GLY A 201 11.97 -20.22 8.36
CA GLY A 201 11.54 -20.97 9.54
C GLY A 201 11.23 -20.10 10.75
N THR A 202 11.16 -18.78 10.59
CA THR A 202 10.76 -17.86 11.65
C THR A 202 9.27 -17.49 11.53
N PRO A 203 8.63 -17.00 12.60
CA PRO A 203 7.26 -16.47 12.54
C PRO A 203 7.07 -15.36 11.50
N THR A 204 8.15 -14.65 11.16
CA THR A 204 8.17 -13.64 10.09
C THR A 204 7.78 -14.22 8.75
N GLN A 205 8.30 -15.40 8.42
CA GLN A 205 8.04 -16.05 7.14
C GLN A 205 6.56 -16.39 7.00
N GLU A 206 5.97 -17.04 8.01
CA GLU A 206 4.55 -17.42 7.98
C GLU A 206 3.66 -16.19 7.78
N VAL A 207 3.85 -15.18 8.63
CA VAL A 207 2.98 -13.99 8.64
C VAL A 207 3.16 -13.15 7.38
N MET A 208 4.40 -12.89 6.96
CA MET A 208 4.64 -12.06 5.77
C MET A 208 4.28 -12.79 4.49
N SER A 209 4.47 -14.11 4.39
CA SER A 209 4.04 -14.86 3.21
C SER A 209 2.53 -14.80 3.04
N ASP A 210 1.75 -14.95 4.12
CA ASP A 210 0.29 -14.82 4.05
C ASP A 210 -0.15 -13.43 3.59
N ILE A 211 0.48 -12.37 4.14
CA ILE A 211 0.21 -10.98 3.76
C ILE A 211 0.58 -10.71 2.29
N LEU A 212 1.75 -11.16 1.84
CA LEU A 212 2.19 -10.94 0.47
C LEU A 212 1.35 -11.73 -0.53
N GLN A 213 0.89 -12.93 -0.18
CA GLN A 213 -0.08 -13.68 -0.99
C GLN A 213 -1.38 -12.91 -1.16
N PHE A 214 -1.91 -12.32 -0.09
CA PHE A 214 -3.09 -11.47 -0.15
C PHE A 214 -2.87 -10.23 -1.04
N GLU A 215 -1.71 -9.58 -0.94
CA GLU A 215 -1.37 -8.42 -1.78
C GLU A 215 -1.26 -8.79 -3.26
N ALA A 216 -0.65 -9.95 -3.57
CA ALA A 216 -0.55 -10.48 -4.91
C ALA A 216 -1.93 -10.78 -5.52
N ASP A 217 -2.80 -11.47 -4.76
CA ASP A 217 -4.15 -11.80 -5.18
C ASP A 217 -5.00 -10.53 -5.38
N ARG A 218 -4.93 -9.56 -4.45
CA ARG A 218 -5.61 -8.25 -4.56
C ARG A 218 -5.23 -7.54 -5.86
N ARG A 219 -3.94 -7.52 -6.18
CA ARG A 219 -3.44 -6.90 -7.42
C ARG A 219 -3.90 -7.63 -8.67
N ALA A 220 -3.86 -8.96 -8.66
CA ALA A 220 -4.35 -9.75 -9.79
C ALA A 220 -5.85 -9.47 -10.06
N ILE A 221 -6.66 -9.39 -9.01
CA ILE A 221 -8.09 -9.04 -9.11
C ILE A 221 -8.26 -7.61 -9.65
N ASN A 222 -7.59 -6.62 -9.05
CA ASN A 222 -7.72 -5.22 -9.46
C ASN A 222 -7.26 -4.97 -10.90
N ILE A 223 -6.14 -5.57 -11.32
CA ILE A 223 -5.67 -5.50 -12.71
C ILE A 223 -6.72 -6.11 -13.65
N THR A 224 -7.35 -7.21 -13.27
CA THR A 224 -8.37 -7.86 -14.12
C THR A 224 -9.61 -6.97 -14.25
N LEU A 225 -10.13 -6.44 -13.15
CA LEU A 225 -11.30 -5.57 -13.15
C LEU A 225 -11.04 -4.27 -13.94
N ASN A 226 -9.88 -3.65 -13.74
CA ASN A 226 -9.50 -2.40 -14.40
C ASN A 226 -9.08 -2.60 -15.87
N SER A 227 -8.79 -3.83 -16.29
CA SER A 227 -8.49 -4.15 -17.70
C SER A 227 -9.72 -4.18 -18.59
N PHE A 228 -10.94 -4.26 -18.03
CA PHE A 228 -12.16 -4.30 -18.83
C PHE A 228 -12.38 -2.99 -19.58
N GLY A 229 -12.62 -3.08 -20.89
CA GLY A 229 -12.77 -1.91 -21.76
C GLY A 229 -11.46 -1.25 -22.20
N THR A 230 -10.30 -1.85 -21.87
CA THR A 230 -8.98 -1.40 -22.36
C THR A 230 -8.49 -2.28 -23.52
N GLU A 231 -7.46 -1.82 -24.24
CA GLU A 231 -6.83 -2.56 -25.34
C GLU A 231 -5.87 -3.68 -24.87
N LEU A 232 -5.79 -3.93 -23.55
CA LEU A 232 -4.87 -4.91 -22.97
C LEU A 232 -5.26 -6.35 -23.36
N SER A 233 -4.37 -7.05 -24.05
CA SER A 233 -4.65 -8.43 -24.46
C SER A 233 -4.59 -9.41 -23.28
N LYS A 234 -5.35 -10.50 -23.35
CA LYS A 234 -5.33 -11.59 -22.35
C LYS A 234 -3.93 -12.12 -22.01
N PRO A 235 -3.01 -12.37 -22.98
CA PRO A 235 -1.65 -12.83 -22.66
C PRO A 235 -0.80 -11.75 -21.99
N GLU A 236 -0.97 -10.47 -22.33
CA GLU A 236 -0.27 -9.37 -21.66
C GLU A 236 -0.76 -9.20 -20.23
N ARG A 237 -2.08 -9.24 -20.01
CA ARG A 237 -2.68 -9.23 -18.69
C ARG A 237 -2.13 -10.33 -17.79
N ARG A 238 -1.97 -11.56 -18.32
CA ARG A 238 -1.36 -12.67 -17.57
C ARG A 238 0.07 -12.39 -17.12
N LYS A 239 0.86 -11.66 -17.92
CA LYS A 239 2.25 -11.32 -17.56
C LYS A 239 2.33 -10.39 -16.36
N LEU A 240 1.29 -9.58 -16.11
CA LEU A 240 1.23 -8.61 -15.01
C LEU A 240 0.93 -9.25 -13.65
N TYR A 241 0.43 -10.48 -13.61
CA TYR A 241 0.12 -11.15 -12.35
C TYR A 241 1.38 -11.68 -11.67
N PRO A 242 1.55 -11.46 -10.35
CA PRO A 242 2.56 -12.15 -9.58
C PRO A 242 2.39 -13.67 -9.64
N GLU A 243 3.50 -14.40 -9.71
CA GLU A 243 3.53 -15.87 -9.83
C GLU A 243 3.49 -16.57 -8.46
N PHE A 244 2.76 -15.99 -7.51
CA PHE A 244 2.51 -16.53 -6.18
C PHE A 244 1.20 -15.93 -5.62
N GLY A 245 0.64 -16.52 -4.57
CA GLY A 245 -0.68 -16.15 -4.05
C GLY A 245 -1.56 -17.38 -3.85
N LYS A 246 -2.74 -17.19 -3.27
CA LYS A 246 -3.73 -18.29 -3.15
C LYS A 246 -4.43 -18.56 -4.48
N LEU A 247 -4.48 -17.56 -5.37
CA LEU A 247 -5.08 -17.71 -6.70
C LEU A 247 -4.11 -18.31 -7.74
N TYR A 248 -2.81 -18.31 -7.49
CA TYR A 248 -1.84 -18.93 -8.39
C TYR A 248 -1.76 -20.46 -8.15
N PRO A 249 -1.73 -21.32 -9.19
CA PRO A 249 -1.72 -21.00 -10.63
C PRO A 249 -3.09 -21.04 -11.32
N GLU A 250 -4.10 -21.69 -10.73
CA GLU A 250 -5.38 -21.98 -11.40
C GLU A 250 -6.29 -20.75 -11.49
N GLY A 251 -6.50 -20.06 -10.37
CA GLY A 251 -7.30 -18.83 -10.30
C GLY A 251 -6.72 -17.70 -11.15
N SER A 252 -5.40 -17.54 -11.19
CA SER A 252 -4.73 -16.53 -12.03
C SER A 252 -4.90 -16.83 -13.53
N LEU A 253 -4.90 -18.11 -13.93
CA LEU A 253 -5.22 -18.50 -15.30
C LEU A 253 -6.68 -18.20 -15.65
N MET A 254 -7.62 -18.47 -14.73
CA MET A 254 -9.03 -18.14 -14.93
C MET A 254 -9.25 -16.63 -15.02
N LEU A 255 -8.63 -15.84 -14.15
CA LEU A 255 -8.62 -14.37 -14.21
C LEU A 255 -8.08 -13.86 -15.54
N SER A 256 -6.99 -14.45 -16.05
CA SER A 256 -6.42 -14.05 -17.34
C SER A 256 -7.38 -14.25 -18.52
N ARG A 257 -8.40 -15.10 -18.38
CA ARG A 257 -9.39 -15.40 -19.42
C ARG A 257 -10.73 -14.70 -19.21
N ALA A 258 -10.97 -14.14 -18.03
CA ALA A 258 -12.21 -13.47 -17.66
C ALA A 258 -12.46 -12.23 -18.54
N ASP A 259 -13.72 -12.07 -18.98
CA ASP A 259 -14.17 -10.97 -19.84
C ASP A 259 -15.24 -10.10 -19.15
N ASP A 260 -15.75 -10.56 -18.00
CA ASP A 260 -16.81 -9.90 -17.24
C ASP A 260 -16.61 -10.11 -15.73
N ILE A 261 -17.41 -9.42 -14.92
CA ILE A 261 -17.31 -9.47 -13.46
C ILE A 261 -17.74 -10.85 -12.92
N GLU A 262 -18.67 -11.54 -13.59
CA GLU A 262 -19.16 -12.86 -13.17
C GLU A 262 -18.07 -13.94 -13.30
N SER A 263 -17.30 -13.91 -14.38
CA SER A 263 -16.15 -14.78 -14.60
C SER A 263 -15.00 -14.49 -13.64
N VAL A 264 -14.82 -13.23 -13.22
CA VAL A 264 -13.90 -12.88 -12.12
C VAL A 264 -14.37 -13.46 -10.80
N ALA A 265 -15.66 -13.32 -10.46
CA ALA A 265 -16.25 -13.90 -9.25
C ALA A 265 -16.09 -15.43 -9.20
N LEU A 266 -16.24 -16.09 -10.35
CA LEU A 266 -16.03 -17.53 -10.47
C LEU A 266 -14.54 -17.91 -10.33
N ALA A 267 -13.62 -17.13 -10.90
CA ALA A 267 -12.18 -17.36 -10.76
C ALA A 267 -11.68 -17.22 -9.31
N VAL A 268 -12.22 -16.27 -8.55
CA VAL A 268 -11.85 -16.08 -7.13
C VAL A 268 -12.55 -17.05 -6.18
N SER A 269 -13.61 -17.73 -6.64
CA SER A 269 -14.40 -18.66 -5.82
C SER A 269 -13.62 -19.88 -5.32
N ILE A 270 -12.44 -20.14 -5.89
CA ILE A 270 -11.47 -21.14 -5.44
C ILE A 270 -11.03 -20.88 -3.99
N SER A 271 -10.96 -19.61 -3.58
CA SER A 271 -10.68 -19.20 -2.21
C SER A 271 -11.96 -18.81 -1.48
N ALA A 272 -12.25 -19.49 -0.36
CA ALA A 272 -13.43 -19.20 0.46
C ALA A 272 -13.44 -17.74 0.97
N ASP A 273 -12.27 -17.19 1.29
CA ASP A 273 -12.11 -15.80 1.75
C ASP A 273 -12.58 -14.81 0.66
N TYR A 274 -12.11 -14.97 -0.58
CA TYR A 274 -12.44 -14.05 -1.67
C TYR A 274 -13.87 -14.23 -2.17
N LYS A 275 -14.38 -15.47 -2.16
CA LYS A 275 -15.78 -15.74 -2.46
C LYS A 275 -16.71 -14.94 -1.54
N ALA A 276 -16.44 -14.95 -0.24
CA ALA A 276 -17.24 -14.19 0.73
C ALA A 276 -17.24 -12.68 0.44
N PHE A 277 -16.14 -12.13 -0.07
CA PHE A 277 -16.09 -10.71 -0.46
C PHE A 277 -17.00 -10.40 -1.65
N PHE A 278 -16.93 -11.21 -2.71
CA PHE A 278 -17.75 -11.01 -3.90
C PHE A 278 -19.24 -11.24 -3.63
N ASP A 279 -19.58 -12.20 -2.76
CA ASP A 279 -20.94 -12.44 -2.30
C ASP A 279 -21.47 -11.25 -1.46
N ALA A 280 -20.64 -10.67 -0.58
CA ALA A 280 -21.01 -9.52 0.24
C ALA A 280 -21.26 -8.22 -0.56
N VAL A 281 -20.55 -8.04 -1.68
CA VAL A 281 -20.77 -6.90 -2.60
C VAL A 281 -22.00 -7.12 -3.49
N GLY A 282 -22.61 -8.31 -3.46
CA GLY A 282 -23.80 -8.64 -4.27
C GLY A 282 -23.49 -8.91 -5.75
N LEU A 283 -22.21 -9.09 -6.11
CA LEU A 283 -21.76 -9.29 -7.50
C LEU A 283 -22.22 -10.63 -8.09
N THR A 284 -22.61 -11.59 -7.24
CA THR A 284 -23.08 -12.91 -7.64
C THR A 284 -24.61 -13.01 -7.79
N GLN A 285 -25.36 -11.94 -7.44
CA GLN A 285 -26.83 -11.93 -7.48
C GLN A 285 -27.39 -10.87 -8.44
N GLY A 286 -27.04 -10.91 -9.74
CA GLY A 286 -27.83 -10.35 -10.85
C GLY A 286 -28.38 -8.90 -10.77
N GLY A 287 -27.97 -8.11 -9.79
CA GLY A 287 -28.42 -6.76 -9.52
C GLY A 287 -27.33 -5.80 -9.94
N GLY A 288 -27.55 -5.09 -11.04
CA GLY A 288 -26.58 -4.16 -11.66
C GLY A 288 -26.28 -2.90 -10.86
N GLY A 289 -25.89 -3.04 -9.59
CA GLY A 289 -25.37 -1.97 -8.76
C GLY A 289 -24.04 -2.38 -8.13
N LEU A 290 -22.99 -1.60 -8.35
CA LEU A 290 -21.69 -1.67 -7.66
C LEU A 290 -21.83 -1.20 -6.19
N GLY A 291 -22.81 -1.71 -5.45
CA GLY A 291 -23.07 -1.37 -4.07
C GLY A 291 -23.73 -2.52 -3.35
N GLY A 292 -22.98 -3.19 -2.46
CA GLY A 292 -23.52 -4.25 -1.60
C GLY A 292 -24.64 -3.74 -0.70
N SER A 293 -25.33 -4.65 -0.02
CA SER A 293 -26.49 -4.34 0.85
C SER A 293 -26.16 -3.36 2.00
N ASP A 294 -24.88 -3.23 2.35
CA ASP A 294 -24.34 -2.28 3.35
C ASP A 294 -23.59 -1.08 2.72
N GLY A 295 -23.62 -0.92 1.40
CA GLY A 295 -22.93 0.16 0.67
C GLY A 295 -21.40 0.07 0.67
N LYS A 296 -20.80 -1.03 1.17
CA LYS A 296 -19.36 -1.26 1.14
C LYS A 296 -18.90 -1.72 -0.25
N SER A 297 -17.82 -1.12 -0.74
CA SER A 297 -17.17 -1.51 -2.00
C SER A 297 -16.29 -2.75 -1.82
N LEU A 298 -15.93 -3.40 -2.93
CA LEU A 298 -14.96 -4.50 -2.91
C LEU A 298 -13.59 -4.05 -2.34
N GLU A 299 -13.19 -2.80 -2.62
CA GLU A 299 -11.96 -2.22 -2.08
C GLU A 299 -12.02 -2.06 -0.56
N ASP A 300 -13.16 -1.65 -0.01
CA ASP A 300 -13.35 -1.55 1.46
C ASP A 300 -13.17 -2.91 2.15
N LEU A 301 -13.67 -3.98 1.52
CA LEU A 301 -13.49 -5.35 2.04
C LEU A 301 -12.03 -5.79 1.97
N PHE A 302 -11.31 -5.44 0.91
CA PHE A 302 -9.87 -5.71 0.83
C PHE A 302 -9.10 -4.95 1.90
N TYR A 303 -9.39 -3.66 2.12
CA TYR A 303 -8.75 -2.89 3.19
C TYR A 303 -9.09 -3.46 4.57
N GLN A 304 -10.35 -3.85 4.81
CA GLN A 304 -10.74 -4.46 6.08
C GLN A 304 -9.95 -5.74 6.35
N LYS A 305 -9.84 -6.63 5.35
CA LYS A 305 -9.05 -7.87 5.48
C LYS A 305 -7.56 -7.59 5.69
N GLU A 306 -6.97 -6.65 4.94
CA GLU A 306 -5.57 -6.23 5.10
C GLU A 306 -5.30 -5.77 6.54
N MET A 307 -6.23 -5.01 7.11
CA MET A 307 -6.12 -4.53 8.47
C MET A 307 -6.31 -5.62 9.52
N GLU A 308 -7.25 -6.55 9.32
CA GLU A 308 -7.43 -7.72 10.19
C GLU A 308 -6.16 -8.59 10.23
N MET A 309 -5.55 -8.83 9.07
CA MET A 309 -4.27 -9.54 8.97
C MET A 309 -3.16 -8.77 9.70
N SER A 310 -3.08 -7.46 9.49
CA SER A 310 -2.12 -6.57 10.17
C SER A 310 -2.29 -6.57 11.70
N LYS A 311 -3.53 -6.64 12.20
CA LYS A 311 -3.82 -6.77 13.63
C LYS A 311 -3.29 -8.08 14.21
N VAL A 312 -3.49 -9.19 13.50
CA VAL A 312 -3.04 -10.53 13.94
C VAL A 312 -1.52 -10.58 14.07
N VAL A 313 -0.76 -9.83 13.26
CA VAL A 313 0.72 -9.77 13.36
C VAL A 313 1.20 -9.41 14.77
N PHE A 314 0.51 -8.50 15.47
CA PHE A 314 0.90 -8.09 16.82
C PHE A 314 0.75 -9.17 17.89
N THR A 315 0.02 -10.26 17.59
CA THR A 315 -0.11 -11.43 18.47
C THR A 315 1.13 -12.33 18.43
N ARG A 316 1.93 -12.25 17.36
CA ARG A 316 3.23 -12.92 17.25
C ARG A 316 4.31 -12.04 17.89
N GLN A 317 5.39 -12.65 18.37
CA GLN A 317 6.54 -11.98 18.99
C GLN A 317 7.82 -12.36 18.22
N PHE A 318 8.87 -11.53 18.31
CA PHE A 318 10.17 -11.78 17.68
C PHE A 318 10.12 -11.80 16.15
N THR A 319 9.40 -10.84 15.57
CA THR A 319 9.23 -10.71 14.12
C THR A 319 9.36 -9.25 13.68
N PRO A 320 10.15 -8.93 12.64
CA PRO A 320 10.18 -7.60 12.05
C PRO A 320 8.90 -7.28 11.25
N ALA A 321 8.03 -8.27 11.02
CA ALA A 321 6.72 -8.07 10.39
C ALA A 321 5.83 -7.08 11.16
N VAL A 322 6.07 -6.88 12.47
CA VAL A 322 5.36 -5.87 13.26
C VAL A 322 5.53 -4.46 12.69
N VAL A 323 6.66 -4.17 12.04
CA VAL A 323 6.90 -2.87 11.41
C VAL A 323 6.03 -2.69 10.18
N TYR A 324 5.91 -3.72 9.34
CA TYR A 324 4.99 -3.73 8.19
C TYR A 324 3.54 -3.50 8.65
N ALA A 325 3.09 -4.28 9.63
CA ALA A 325 1.73 -4.19 10.14
C ALA A 325 1.43 -2.82 10.75
N TRP A 326 2.35 -2.28 11.57
CA TRP A 326 2.21 -0.94 12.14
C TRP A 326 2.08 0.13 11.04
N MET A 327 2.95 0.07 10.03
CA MET A 327 2.95 1.02 8.93
C MET A 327 1.60 1.01 8.18
N ARG A 328 1.11 -0.18 7.80
CA ARG A 328 -0.20 -0.33 7.12
C ARG A 328 -1.37 0.17 7.96
N LEU A 329 -1.37 -0.12 9.26
CA LEU A 329 -2.41 0.37 10.17
C LEU A 329 -2.35 1.90 10.31
N LYS A 330 -1.16 2.49 10.37
CA LYS A 330 -0.99 3.93 10.47
C LYS A 330 -1.40 4.65 9.18
N GLU A 331 -1.12 4.07 8.02
CA GLU A 331 -1.64 4.57 6.74
C GLU A 331 -3.16 4.55 6.69
N GLN A 332 -3.79 3.45 7.15
CA GLN A 332 -5.25 3.38 7.21
C GLN A 332 -5.84 4.38 8.21
N GLU A 333 -5.17 4.63 9.33
CA GLU A 333 -5.55 5.68 10.27
C GLU A 333 -5.53 7.07 9.62
N ILE A 334 -4.48 7.38 8.85
CA ILE A 334 -4.39 8.65 8.10
C ILE A 334 -5.55 8.75 7.09
N ARG A 335 -5.85 7.67 6.35
CA ARG A 335 -6.98 7.63 5.40
C ARG A 335 -8.31 7.85 6.10
N ASN A 336 -8.55 7.18 7.23
CA ASN A 336 -9.78 7.33 8.01
C ASN A 336 -9.95 8.77 8.52
N VAL A 337 -8.88 9.37 9.07
CA VAL A 337 -8.93 10.75 9.56
C VAL A 337 -9.14 11.73 8.41
N THR A 338 -8.51 11.50 7.26
CA THR A 338 -8.70 12.34 6.06
C THR A 338 -10.14 12.27 5.58
N TRP A 339 -10.73 11.07 5.50
CA TRP A 339 -12.15 10.87 5.16
C TRP A 339 -13.08 11.63 6.11
N ILE A 340 -12.89 11.47 7.42
CA ILE A 340 -13.70 12.17 8.43
C ILE A 340 -13.54 13.70 8.27
N ALA A 341 -12.32 14.19 8.08
CA ALA A 341 -12.05 15.61 7.90
C ALA A 341 -12.69 16.15 6.61
N GLU A 342 -12.70 15.38 5.52
CA GLU A 342 -13.38 15.75 4.26
C GLU A 342 -14.90 15.79 4.43
N CYS A 343 -15.50 14.79 5.09
CA CYS A 343 -16.93 14.80 5.40
C CYS A 343 -17.33 16.02 6.25
N ILE A 344 -16.49 16.42 7.21
CA ILE A 344 -16.72 17.61 8.04
C ILE A 344 -16.56 18.89 7.22
N ALA A 345 -15.47 19.01 6.44
CA ALA A 345 -15.20 20.19 5.62
C ALA A 345 -16.26 20.45 4.55
N GLN A 346 -16.83 19.39 3.97
CA GLN A 346 -17.89 19.46 2.96
C GLN A 346 -19.31 19.48 3.57
N ASN A 347 -19.42 19.37 4.89
CA ASN A 347 -20.68 19.26 5.63
C ASN A 347 -21.58 18.09 5.16
N GLN A 348 -20.97 16.99 4.70
CA GLN A 348 -21.63 15.78 4.24
C GLN A 348 -21.41 14.63 5.24
N LYS A 349 -22.19 14.64 6.33
CA LYS A 349 -22.02 13.67 7.43
C LYS A 349 -22.74 12.33 7.22
N GLU A 350 -23.48 12.14 6.12
CA GLU A 350 -24.26 10.93 5.86
C GLU A 350 -23.41 9.64 5.82
N ARG A 351 -22.17 9.74 5.32
CA ARG A 351 -21.23 8.62 5.19
C ARG A 351 -19.99 8.75 6.08
N ILE A 352 -20.04 9.62 7.10
CA ILE A 352 -18.90 9.85 8.00
C ILE A 352 -18.50 8.58 8.78
N GLY A 353 -19.43 7.65 8.98
CA GLY A 353 -19.20 6.36 9.62
C GLY A 353 -18.48 5.32 8.76
N ASN A 354 -18.25 5.59 7.47
CA ASN A 354 -17.58 4.67 6.54
C ASN A 354 -16.06 4.69 6.69
N PHE A 355 -15.55 4.54 7.91
CA PHE A 355 -14.12 4.35 8.18
C PHE A 355 -13.84 2.92 8.66
N ILE A 356 -12.61 2.46 8.46
CA ILE A 356 -12.20 1.11 8.84
C ILE A 356 -11.46 1.17 10.17
N SER A 357 -12.15 0.90 11.28
CA SER A 357 -11.52 0.81 12.60
C SER A 357 -11.22 -0.64 12.99
N VAL A 358 -10.02 -0.85 13.49
CA VAL A 358 -9.43 -2.18 13.70
C VAL A 358 -9.14 -2.43 15.19
N PHE A 359 -8.96 -1.35 15.95
CA PHE A 359 -8.64 -1.36 17.38
C PHE A 359 -9.72 -0.71 18.24
#